data_AF-A0A8S9FS28-F1
#
_entry.id   AF-A0A8S9FS28-F1
#
_cell.length_a   1.000
_cell.length_b   1.000
_cell.length_c   1.000
_cell.angle_alpha   90.00
_cell.angle_beta   90.00
_cell.angle_gamma   90.00
#
_symmetry.space_group_name_H-M   'P 1'
#
loop_
_entity.id
_entity.type
_entity.pdbx_description
1 polymer ?
#
loop_
_entity_poly.entity_id
_entity_poly.type
_entity_poly.pdbx_seq_one_letter_code
_entity_poly.pdbx_strand_id
1 'polypeptide(L)'
;MEHTLKMLHDVIARSLQQPQLQPLPVMPPQPTVATPMLPLITAMKNVNTPLFEGGTDPFAADQWLRTIEKNFETLTCSEESKKKMAVYYLEKDTAEWWGSRDRQVGHLVTTWAAFKKEFVRKYFTFESKRRLQRQFANLIQVDKTVREYESEFMRLRRHVLRGQDDEETTISNFMFGLKPELENRLAVGNYESLTELVEKSCECGDWIGS
;
A
#
# COMPACT_ATOMS: atom_id res chain seq x y z
N MET A 1 -11.68 -55.52 48.19
CA MET A 1 -11.55 -55.58 46.71
C MET A 1 -12.78 -55.06 45.97
N GLU A 2 -13.94 -54.82 46.59
CA GLU A 2 -15.13 -54.34 45.88
C GLU A 2 -15.18 -52.82 45.63
N HIS A 3 -14.48 -52.01 46.43
CA HIS A 3 -14.56 -50.56 46.32
C HIS A 3 -13.85 -50.00 45.08
N THR A 4 -12.80 -50.67 44.59
CA THR A 4 -12.06 -50.28 43.39
C THR A 4 -12.82 -50.61 42.10
N LEU A 5 -13.62 -51.68 42.10
CA LEU A 5 -14.43 -52.07 40.95
C LEU A 5 -15.60 -51.08 40.71
N LYS A 6 -16.18 -50.56 41.79
CA LYS A 6 -17.31 -49.62 41.72
C LYS A 6 -16.87 -48.24 41.19
N MET A 7 -15.69 -47.79 41.60
CA MET A 7 -15.10 -46.53 41.10
C MET A 7 -14.77 -46.61 39.60
N LEU A 8 -14.33 -47.77 39.11
CA LEU A 8 -14.03 -47.96 37.68
C LEU A 8 -15.31 -47.92 36.83
N HIS A 9 -16.40 -48.54 37.31
CA HIS A 9 -17.71 -48.46 36.66
C HIS A 9 -18.27 -47.03 36.61
N ASP A 10 -18.14 -46.27 37.69
CA ASP A 10 -18.64 -44.89 37.73
C ASP A 10 -17.85 -43.94 36.81
N VAL A 11 -16.54 -44.16 36.64
CA VAL A 11 -15.72 -43.38 35.70
C VAL A 11 -16.11 -43.67 34.24
N ILE A 12 -16.36 -44.95 33.92
CA ILE A 12 -16.81 -45.36 32.58
C ILE A 12 -18.21 -44.80 32.29
N ALA A 13 -19.13 -44.86 33.26
CA ALA A 13 -20.48 -44.30 33.12
C ALA A 13 -20.46 -42.79 32.88
N ARG A 14 -19.62 -42.03 33.61
CA ARG A 14 -19.48 -40.58 33.42
C ARG A 14 -18.86 -40.20 32.08
N SER A 15 -17.94 -41.00 31.55
CA SER A 15 -17.35 -40.76 30.23
C SER A 15 -18.34 -40.95 29.08
N LEU A 16 -19.39 -41.75 29.29
CA LEU A 16 -20.45 -42.00 28.30
C LEU A 16 -21.57 -40.95 28.34
N GLN A 17 -21.63 -40.11 29.39
CA GLN A 17 -22.60 -39.03 29.53
C GLN A 17 -22.08 -37.64 29.13
N GLN A 18 -20.83 -37.51 28.70
CA GLN A 18 -20.37 -36.24 28.11
C GLN A 18 -21.17 -35.98 26.82
N PRO A 19 -21.78 -34.79 26.64
CA PRO A 19 -22.39 -34.42 25.39
C PRO A 19 -21.33 -34.48 24.30
N GLN A 20 -21.44 -35.47 23.41
CA GLN A 20 -20.66 -35.50 22.18
C GLN A 20 -21.03 -34.22 21.42
N LEU A 21 -20.11 -33.24 21.38
CA LEU A 21 -20.24 -32.08 20.50
C LEU A 21 -20.34 -32.65 19.08
N GLN A 22 -21.57 -32.70 18.55
CA GLN A 22 -21.77 -33.10 17.17
C GLN A 22 -20.98 -32.11 16.29
N PRO A 23 -20.18 -32.59 15.33
CA PRO A 23 -19.56 -31.68 14.38
C PRO A 23 -20.68 -30.87 13.73
N LEU A 24 -20.60 -29.54 13.83
CA LEU A 24 -21.47 -28.66 13.06
C LEU A 24 -21.41 -29.11 11.58
N PRO A 25 -22.53 -29.10 10.83
CA PRO A 25 -22.48 -29.37 9.41
C PRO A 25 -21.43 -28.46 8.80
N VAL A 26 -20.32 -29.04 8.33
CA VAL A 26 -19.31 -28.30 7.58
C VAL A 26 -20.05 -27.84 6.34
N MET A 27 -20.43 -26.55 6.30
CA MET A 27 -20.96 -25.97 5.07
C MET A 27 -19.95 -26.32 3.98
N PRO A 28 -20.38 -26.94 2.85
CA PRO A 28 -19.47 -27.11 1.73
C PRO A 28 -18.87 -25.73 1.43
N PRO A 29 -17.56 -25.64 1.17
CA PRO A 29 -16.94 -24.36 0.84
C PRO A 29 -17.81 -23.74 -0.25
N GLN A 30 -18.44 -22.60 0.05
CA GLN A 30 -19.23 -21.93 -0.95
C GLN A 30 -18.30 -21.73 -2.15
N PRO A 31 -18.66 -22.21 -3.35
CA PRO A 31 -17.87 -21.90 -4.53
C PRO A 31 -17.72 -20.38 -4.54
N THR A 32 -16.47 -19.91 -4.50
CA THR A 32 -16.17 -18.49 -4.61
C THR A 32 -16.77 -18.07 -5.94
N VAL A 33 -17.98 -17.51 -5.91
CA VAL A 33 -18.70 -17.15 -7.12
C VAL A 33 -17.84 -16.08 -7.76
N ALA A 34 -17.14 -16.42 -8.84
CA ALA A 34 -16.44 -15.46 -9.67
C ALA A 34 -17.46 -14.36 -9.96
N THR A 35 -17.27 -13.18 -9.37
CA THR A 35 -18.18 -12.07 -9.56
C THR A 35 -18.33 -11.90 -11.07
N PRO A 36 -19.56 -11.95 -11.61
CA PRO A 36 -19.71 -11.76 -13.05
C PRO A 36 -19.05 -10.43 -13.40
N MET A 37 -18.14 -10.45 -14.37
CA MET A 37 -17.27 -9.30 -14.66
C MET A 37 -18.07 -8.01 -14.93
N LEU A 38 -19.27 -8.12 -15.50
CA LEU A 38 -20.15 -7.00 -15.83
C LEU A 38 -20.57 -6.17 -14.59
N PRO A 39 -21.21 -6.74 -13.55
CA PRO A 39 -21.46 -6.04 -12.29
C PRO A 39 -20.24 -5.32 -11.71
N LEU A 40 -19.07 -5.98 -11.74
CA LEU A 40 -17.85 -5.40 -11.19
C LEU A 40 -17.33 -4.24 -12.06
N ILE A 41 -17.41 -4.34 -13.39
CA ILE A 41 -17.09 -3.24 -14.31
C ILE A 41 -18.01 -2.04 -14.02
N THR A 42 -19.31 -2.27 -13.87
CA THR A 42 -20.28 -1.21 -13.55
C THR A 42 -19.96 -0.57 -12.19
N ALA A 43 -19.68 -1.37 -11.16
CA ALA A 43 -19.29 -0.85 -9.85
C ALA A 43 -18.00 -0.02 -9.91
N MET A 44 -16.99 -0.49 -10.64
CA MET A 44 -15.72 0.21 -10.85
C MET A 44 -15.91 1.56 -11.58
N LYS A 45 -16.83 1.62 -12.56
CA LYS A 45 -17.20 2.88 -13.22
C LYS A 45 -17.90 3.85 -12.26
N ASN A 46 -18.79 3.34 -11.41
CA ASN A 46 -19.53 4.17 -10.44
C ASN A 46 -18.62 4.81 -9.39
N VAL A 47 -17.48 4.18 -9.06
CA VAL A 47 -16.45 4.77 -8.18
C VAL A 47 -15.40 5.59 -8.96
N ASN A 48 -15.68 5.94 -10.21
CA ASN A 48 -14.80 6.72 -11.10
C ASN A 48 -13.38 6.15 -11.18
N THR A 49 -13.25 4.84 -11.34
CA THR A 49 -11.92 4.22 -11.51
C THR A 49 -11.22 4.84 -12.73
N PRO A 50 -10.00 5.36 -12.58
CA PRO A 50 -9.26 5.96 -13.68
C PRO A 50 -8.71 4.91 -14.64
N LEU A 51 -8.74 5.24 -15.93
CA LEU A 51 -7.97 4.54 -16.96
C LEU A 51 -6.49 4.95 -16.85
N PHE A 52 -5.60 4.06 -17.30
CA PHE A 52 -4.17 4.35 -17.35
C PHE A 52 -3.60 4.13 -18.75
N GLU A 53 -3.27 5.25 -19.38
CA GLU A 53 -2.70 5.29 -20.73
C GLU A 53 -1.19 5.03 -20.72
N GLY A 54 -0.51 5.30 -19.61
CA GLY A 54 0.94 5.12 -19.46
C GLY A 54 1.67 6.42 -19.18
N GLY A 55 2.89 6.53 -19.71
CA GLY A 55 3.76 7.69 -19.52
C GLY A 55 5.08 7.35 -18.83
N THR A 56 5.92 8.38 -18.67
CA THR A 56 7.27 8.28 -18.08
C THR A 56 7.32 8.72 -16.61
N ASP A 57 6.20 9.19 -16.07
CA ASP A 57 6.12 9.66 -14.70
C ASP A 57 5.82 8.48 -13.74
N PRO A 58 6.77 8.11 -12.87
CA PRO A 58 6.54 7.06 -11.87
C PRO A 58 5.47 7.46 -10.84
N PHE A 59 5.22 8.76 -10.61
CA PHE A 59 4.18 9.20 -9.67
C PHE A 59 2.77 8.93 -10.21
N ALA A 60 2.51 9.25 -11.47
CA ALA A 60 1.25 8.91 -12.12
C ALA A 60 0.96 7.40 -12.08
N ALA A 61 1.97 6.57 -12.35
CA ALA A 61 1.83 5.11 -12.29
C ALA A 61 1.55 4.60 -10.86
N ASP A 62 2.23 5.14 -9.84
CA ASP A 62 1.97 4.82 -8.43
C ASP A 62 0.55 5.22 -8.02
N GLN A 63 0.15 6.44 -8.40
CA GLN A 63 -1.16 6.97 -8.05
C GLN A 63 -2.27 6.12 -8.67
N TRP A 64 -2.14 5.73 -9.94
CA TRP A 64 -3.09 4.83 -10.56
C TRP A 64 -3.17 3.48 -9.82
N LEU A 65 -2.01 2.88 -9.50
CA LEU A 65 -1.96 1.60 -8.81
C LEU A 65 -2.60 1.67 -7.41
N ARG A 66 -2.38 2.75 -6.66
CA ARG A 66 -3.02 2.96 -5.35
C ARG A 66 -4.53 3.15 -5.47
N THR A 67 -4.96 3.94 -6.45
CA THR A 67 -6.39 4.17 -6.67
C THR A 67 -7.09 2.87 -7.03
N ILE A 68 -6.51 2.04 -7.89
CA ILE A 68 -7.14 0.77 -8.25
C ILE A 68 -7.15 -0.23 -7.09
N GLU A 69 -6.10 -0.27 -6.26
CA GLU A 69 -6.09 -1.08 -5.03
C GLU A 69 -7.17 -0.64 -4.04
N LYS A 70 -7.29 0.68 -3.80
CA LYS A 70 -8.34 1.24 -2.95
C LYS A 70 -9.74 0.87 -3.47
N ASN A 71 -9.96 0.92 -4.78
CA ASN A 71 -11.24 0.57 -5.39
C ASN A 71 -11.52 -0.93 -5.23
N PHE A 72 -10.50 -1.79 -5.36
CA PHE A 72 -10.65 -3.22 -5.09
C PHE A 72 -11.04 -3.52 -3.64
N GLU A 73 -10.45 -2.81 -2.68
CA GLU A 73 -10.82 -2.93 -1.26
C GLU A 73 -12.26 -2.45 -1.03
N THR A 74 -12.58 -1.26 -1.54
CA THR A 74 -13.91 -0.63 -1.39
C THR A 74 -15.03 -1.50 -1.96
N LEU A 75 -14.77 -2.15 -3.10
CA LEU A 75 -15.74 -3.00 -3.79
C LEU A 75 -15.62 -4.47 -3.41
N THR A 76 -14.77 -4.82 -2.44
CA THR A 76 -14.53 -6.21 -2.00
C THR A 76 -14.23 -7.16 -3.17
N CYS A 77 -13.41 -6.69 -4.11
CA CYS A 77 -13.06 -7.41 -5.34
C CYS A 77 -12.29 -8.70 -5.00
N SER A 78 -12.72 -9.84 -5.55
CA SER A 78 -12.05 -11.12 -5.34
C SER A 78 -10.65 -11.14 -5.94
N GLU A 79 -9.72 -11.89 -5.33
CA GLU A 79 -8.32 -12.01 -5.83
C GLU A 79 -8.24 -12.45 -7.30
N GLU A 80 -9.15 -13.32 -7.73
CA GLU A 80 -9.25 -13.82 -9.11
C GLU A 80 -9.70 -12.74 -10.11
N SER A 81 -10.43 -11.72 -9.64
CA SER A 81 -10.97 -10.64 -10.47
C SER A 81 -10.05 -9.43 -10.55
N LYS A 82 -9.22 -9.19 -9.52
CA LYS A 82 -8.33 -8.02 -9.44
C LYS A 82 -7.43 -7.85 -10.66
N LYS A 83 -6.71 -8.90 -11.09
CA LYS A 83 -5.87 -8.85 -12.30
C LYS A 83 -6.69 -8.48 -13.54
N LYS A 84 -7.81 -9.18 -13.76
CA LYS A 84 -8.66 -8.97 -14.94
C LYS A 84 -9.19 -7.54 -14.99
N MET A 85 -9.61 -7.02 -13.84
CA MET A 85 -10.11 -5.66 -13.74
C MET A 85 -9.01 -4.62 -13.95
N ALA A 86 -7.82 -4.84 -13.38
CA ALA A 86 -6.71 -3.93 -13.61
C ALA A 86 -6.30 -3.86 -15.08
N VAL A 87 -6.24 -4.99 -15.77
CA VAL A 87 -5.98 -5.06 -17.21
C VAL A 87 -7.06 -4.35 -18.01
N TYR A 88 -8.33 -4.47 -17.61
CA TYR A 88 -9.45 -3.77 -18.25
C TYR A 88 -9.31 -2.24 -18.15
N TYR A 89 -8.68 -1.72 -17.09
CA TYR A 89 -8.45 -0.28 -16.89
C TYR A 89 -7.12 0.22 -17.47
N LEU A 90 -6.38 -0.61 -18.21
CA LEU A 90 -5.25 -0.15 -19.03
C LEU A 90 -5.76 0.32 -20.39
N GLU A 91 -5.17 1.39 -20.90
CA GLU A 91 -5.54 1.96 -22.19
C GLU A 91 -4.29 2.29 -23.02
N LYS A 92 -4.47 2.52 -24.32
CA LYS A 92 -3.43 2.94 -25.27
C LYS A 92 -2.14 2.11 -25.13
N ASP A 93 -0.99 2.78 -25.07
CA ASP A 93 0.35 2.20 -24.96
C ASP A 93 0.48 1.18 -23.83
N THR A 94 -0.22 1.39 -22.72
CA THR A 94 -0.14 0.49 -21.57
C THR A 94 -0.91 -0.81 -21.80
N ALA A 95 -2.07 -0.74 -22.46
CA ALA A 95 -2.81 -1.93 -22.86
C ALA A 95 -2.01 -2.76 -23.88
N GLU A 96 -1.40 -2.11 -24.87
CA GLU A 96 -0.53 -2.76 -25.85
C GLU A 96 0.69 -3.42 -25.21
N TRP A 97 1.38 -2.67 -24.33
CA TRP A 97 2.49 -3.20 -23.55
C TRP A 97 2.09 -4.44 -22.76
N TRP A 98 0.97 -4.39 -22.05
CA TRP A 98 0.50 -5.52 -21.25
C TRP A 98 0.22 -6.74 -22.12
N GLY A 99 -0.48 -6.56 -23.25
CA GLY A 99 -0.76 -7.64 -24.20
C GLY A 99 0.51 -8.30 -24.75
N SER A 100 1.54 -7.50 -25.05
CA SER A 100 2.86 -8.04 -25.46
C SER A 100 3.56 -8.76 -24.31
N ARG A 101 3.53 -8.19 -23.10
CA ARG A 101 4.25 -8.74 -21.95
C ARG A 101 3.63 -10.04 -21.47
N ASP A 102 2.30 -10.12 -21.38
CA ASP A 102 1.57 -11.32 -20.95
C ASP A 102 1.84 -12.49 -21.92
N ARG A 103 1.93 -12.23 -23.24
CA ARG A 103 2.36 -13.24 -24.22
C ARG A 103 3.82 -13.65 -24.06
N GLN A 104 4.72 -12.69 -23.85
CA GLN A 104 6.15 -12.97 -23.69
C GLN A 104 6.44 -13.91 -22.52
N VAL A 105 5.66 -13.81 -21.45
CA VAL A 105 5.78 -14.68 -20.25
C VAL A 105 4.85 -15.90 -20.31
N GLY A 106 4.29 -16.22 -21.48
CA GLY A 106 3.44 -17.42 -21.66
C GLY A 106 2.15 -17.40 -20.84
N HIS A 107 1.57 -16.23 -20.59
CA HIS A 107 0.37 -16.03 -19.77
C HIS A 107 0.51 -16.52 -18.31
N LEU A 108 1.74 -16.64 -17.80
CA LEU A 108 2.02 -17.11 -16.44
C LEU A 108 1.69 -16.08 -15.35
N VAL A 109 1.38 -14.83 -15.72
CA VAL A 109 0.97 -13.80 -14.75
C VAL A 109 -0.52 -13.97 -14.46
N THR A 110 -0.84 -14.90 -13.57
CA THR A 110 -2.23 -15.27 -13.24
C THR A 110 -2.79 -14.48 -12.05
N THR A 111 -1.93 -13.96 -11.17
CA THR A 111 -2.34 -13.29 -9.93
C THR A 111 -2.19 -11.77 -10.00
N TRP A 112 -2.94 -11.07 -9.15
CA TRP A 112 -2.80 -9.63 -8.95
C TRP A 112 -1.37 -9.26 -8.52
N ALA A 113 -0.79 -9.99 -7.57
CA ALA A 113 0.56 -9.74 -7.08
C ALA A 113 1.62 -9.85 -8.19
N ALA A 114 1.51 -10.84 -9.08
CA ALA A 114 2.40 -11.00 -10.22
C ALA A 114 2.23 -9.86 -11.25
N PHE A 115 0.99 -9.43 -11.52
CA PHE A 115 0.72 -8.26 -12.35
C PHE A 115 1.37 -7.00 -11.78
N LYS A 116 1.20 -6.73 -10.47
CA LYS A 116 1.82 -5.57 -9.80
C LYS A 116 3.33 -5.56 -9.96
N LYS A 117 3.98 -6.72 -9.84
CA LYS A 117 5.43 -6.85 -10.03
C LYS A 117 5.85 -6.45 -11.44
N GLU A 118 5.11 -6.89 -12.46
CA GLU A 118 5.37 -6.52 -13.86
C GLU A 118 5.09 -5.04 -14.15
N PHE A 119 3.99 -4.51 -13.62
CA PHE A 119 3.63 -3.10 -13.72
C PHE A 119 4.70 -2.21 -13.08
N VAL A 120 5.12 -2.52 -11.85
CA VAL A 120 6.20 -1.80 -11.16
C VAL A 120 7.50 -1.88 -11.94
N ARG A 121 7.83 -3.03 -12.53
CA ARG A 121 9.04 -3.20 -13.35
C ARG A 121 9.02 -2.32 -14.61
N LYS A 122 7.84 -2.08 -15.20
CA LYS A 122 7.67 -1.24 -16.40
C LYS A 122 7.81 0.24 -16.09
N TYR A 123 7.17 0.74 -15.04
CA TYR A 123 7.11 2.20 -14.77
C TYR A 123 8.15 2.69 -13.74
N PHE A 124 8.65 1.80 -12.87
CA PHE A 124 9.70 2.09 -11.89
C PHE A 124 11.02 1.46 -12.31
N THR A 125 11.52 1.91 -13.47
CA THR A 125 12.81 1.51 -14.02
C THR A 125 13.96 1.87 -13.09
N PHE A 126 15.14 1.28 -13.32
CA PHE A 126 16.36 1.64 -12.58
C PHE A 126 16.66 3.14 -12.68
N GLU A 127 16.49 3.72 -13.86
CA GLU A 127 16.73 5.16 -14.10
C GLU A 127 15.75 6.03 -13.33
N SER A 128 14.45 5.68 -13.31
CA SER A 128 13.46 6.47 -12.57
C SER A 128 13.71 6.39 -11.06
N LYS A 129 14.07 5.21 -10.53
CA LYS A 129 14.51 5.05 -9.13
C LYS A 129 15.73 5.90 -8.81
N ARG A 130 16.77 5.85 -9.64
CA ARG A 130 18.01 6.63 -9.46
C ARG A 130 17.75 8.14 -9.56
N ARG A 131 16.80 8.56 -10.39
CA ARG A 131 16.35 9.96 -10.49
C ARG A 131 15.64 10.40 -9.21
N LEU A 132 14.70 9.60 -8.71
CA LEU A 132 13.98 9.89 -7.46
C LEU A 132 14.93 9.94 -6.25
N GLN A 133 15.90 9.03 -6.17
CA GLN A 133 16.95 9.05 -5.15
C GLN A 133 17.76 10.35 -5.19
N ARG A 134 18.16 10.80 -6.38
CA ARG A 134 18.87 12.08 -6.54
C ARG A 134 18.01 13.28 -6.18
N GLN A 135 16.73 13.28 -6.57
CA GLN A 135 15.81 14.34 -6.18
C GLN A 135 15.63 14.40 -4.67
N PHE A 136 15.50 13.26 -4.00
CA PHE A 136 15.38 13.19 -2.55
C PHE A 136 16.66 13.64 -1.83
N ALA A 137 17.83 13.17 -2.27
CA ALA A 137 19.12 13.54 -1.67
C ALA A 137 19.45 15.03 -1.83
N ASN A 138 18.96 15.67 -2.88
CA ASN A 138 19.17 17.09 -3.15
C ASN A 138 17.95 17.94 -2.77
N LEU A 139 16.97 17.38 -2.05
CA LEU A 139 15.76 18.11 -1.72
C LEU A 139 16.06 19.11 -0.60
N ILE A 140 15.87 20.38 -0.91
CA ILE A 140 16.02 21.51 0.01
C ILE A 140 14.82 22.46 -0.17
N GLN A 141 14.48 23.20 0.89
CA GLN A 141 13.31 24.07 0.94
C GLN A 141 13.40 25.24 -0.06
N VAL A 142 14.57 25.88 -0.16
CA VAL A 142 14.89 27.03 -1.06
C VAL A 142 13.85 28.14 -1.03
N ASP A 143 12.90 28.16 -1.96
CA ASP A 143 11.90 29.20 -2.17
C ASP A 143 10.49 28.77 -1.72
N LYS A 144 10.34 27.50 -1.31
CA LYS A 144 9.07 26.92 -0.90
C LYS A 144 8.69 27.31 0.52
N THR A 145 7.39 27.39 0.76
CA THR A 145 6.85 27.35 2.12
C THR A 145 7.21 26.02 2.79
N VAL A 146 7.21 25.98 4.12
CA VAL A 146 7.47 24.74 4.88
C VAL A 146 6.50 23.63 4.47
N ARG A 147 5.23 23.97 4.21
CA ARG A 147 4.19 23.01 3.78
C ARG A 147 4.39 22.47 2.37
N GLU A 148 4.84 23.30 1.43
CA GLU A 148 5.19 22.84 0.09
C GLU A 148 6.42 21.92 0.11
N TYR A 149 7.42 22.26 0.91
CA TYR A 149 8.59 21.42 1.14
C TYR A 149 8.24 20.09 1.81
N GLU A 150 7.41 20.10 2.87
CA GLU A 150 6.86 18.90 3.52
C GLU A 150 6.15 17.99 2.51
N SER A 151 5.27 18.56 1.69
CA SER A 151 4.52 17.80 0.68
C SER A 151 5.46 17.11 -0.31
N GLU A 152 6.49 17.81 -0.78
CA GLU A 152 7.47 17.24 -1.71
C GLU A 152 8.38 16.20 -1.04
N PHE A 153 8.82 16.47 0.19
CA PHE A 153 9.62 15.55 1.00
C PHE A 153 8.87 14.23 1.21
N MET A 154 7.63 14.31 1.69
CA MET A 154 6.78 13.15 1.93
C MET A 154 6.47 12.39 0.63
N ARG A 155 6.27 13.13 -0.47
CA ARG A 155 6.09 12.53 -1.79
C ARG A 155 7.31 11.73 -2.20
N LEU A 156 8.53 12.28 -2.14
CA LEU A 156 9.77 11.60 -2.55
C LEU A 156 10.15 10.46 -1.59
N ARG A 157 10.05 10.69 -0.28
CA ARG A 157 10.30 9.71 0.80
C ARG A 157 9.59 8.39 0.55
N ARG A 158 8.30 8.46 0.19
CA ARG A 158 7.46 7.28 -0.10
C ARG A 158 8.06 6.36 -1.18
N HIS A 159 8.69 6.91 -2.21
CA HIS A 159 9.23 6.11 -3.31
C HIS A 159 10.65 5.63 -3.06
N VAL A 160 11.45 6.45 -2.37
CA VAL A 160 12.87 6.20 -2.12
C VAL A 160 13.06 5.26 -0.93
N LEU A 161 12.41 5.57 0.19
CA LEU A 161 12.60 4.85 1.45
C LEU A 161 11.56 3.75 1.67
N ARG A 162 10.37 3.86 1.06
CA ARG A 162 9.31 2.83 1.11
C ARG A 162 8.94 2.38 2.54
N GLY A 163 9.07 3.26 3.53
CA GLY A 163 8.80 2.96 4.94
C GLY A 163 9.89 2.15 5.63
N GLN A 164 11.12 2.16 5.11
CA GLN A 164 12.27 1.51 5.72
C GLN A 164 13.08 2.46 6.64
N ASP A 165 12.66 3.70 6.75
CA ASP A 165 13.27 4.74 7.56
C ASP A 165 12.54 4.89 8.90
N ASP A 166 13.31 5.10 9.97
CA ASP A 166 12.79 5.44 11.29
C ASP A 166 12.48 6.94 11.40
N GLU A 167 11.76 7.32 12.45
CA GLU A 167 11.29 8.68 12.65
C GLU A 167 12.46 9.66 12.91
N GLU A 168 13.51 9.23 13.62
CA GLU A 168 14.68 10.06 13.92
C GLU A 168 15.45 10.41 12.64
N THR A 169 15.71 9.41 11.79
CA THR A 169 16.28 9.61 10.45
C THR A 169 15.40 10.51 9.58
N THR A 170 14.07 10.37 9.69
CA THR A 170 13.12 11.22 8.95
C THR A 170 13.21 12.68 9.38
N ILE A 171 13.20 12.94 10.68
CA ILE A 171 13.31 14.27 11.28
C ILE A 171 14.64 14.91 10.89
N SER A 172 15.75 14.18 11.02
CA SER A 172 17.09 14.67 10.69
C SER A 172 17.20 15.06 9.21
N ASN A 173 16.74 14.21 8.30
CA ASN A 173 16.75 14.50 6.87
C ASN A 173 15.86 15.69 6.50
N PHE A 174 14.68 15.80 7.12
CA PHE A 174 13.78 16.93 6.88
C PHE A 174 14.42 18.24 7.34
N MET A 175 14.99 18.25 8.55
CA MET A 175 15.64 19.41 9.17
C MET A 175 16.83 19.90 8.35
N PHE A 176 17.68 18.99 7.87
CA PHE A 176 18.85 19.33 7.04
C PHE A 176 18.46 20.01 5.72
N GLY A 177 17.27 19.72 5.19
CA GLY A 177 16.79 20.36 3.98
C GLY A 177 16.03 21.67 4.21
N LEU A 178 15.82 22.11 5.45
CA LEU A 178 15.20 23.40 5.74
C LEU A 178 16.11 24.57 5.34
N LYS A 179 15.52 25.76 5.26
CA LYS A 179 16.30 26.99 5.14
C LYS A 179 17.27 27.13 6.32
N PRO A 180 18.51 27.62 6.12
CA PRO A 180 19.50 27.75 7.20
C PRO A 180 18.99 28.55 8.41
N GLU A 181 18.15 29.56 8.19
CA GLU A 181 17.59 30.38 9.27
C GLU A 181 16.61 29.59 10.15
N LEU A 182 15.85 28.66 9.56
CA LEU A 182 14.94 27.77 10.27
C LEU A 182 15.71 26.62 10.92
N GLU A 183 16.62 26.00 10.19
CA GLU A 183 17.48 24.92 10.69
C GLU A 183 18.21 25.35 11.98
N ASN A 184 18.90 26.50 11.96
CA ASN A 184 19.65 27.00 13.12
C ASN A 184 18.77 27.23 14.36
N ARG A 185 17.51 27.66 14.17
CA ARG A 185 16.57 27.89 15.28
C ARG A 185 16.01 26.58 15.84
N LEU A 186 15.74 25.62 14.96
CA LEU A 186 15.09 24.36 15.30
C LEU A 186 16.10 23.31 15.80
N ALA A 187 17.39 23.42 15.45
CA ALA A 187 18.45 22.48 15.84
C ALA A 187 18.63 22.33 17.36
N VAL A 188 18.13 23.28 18.16
CA VAL A 188 18.18 23.24 19.64
C VAL A 188 17.02 22.43 20.23
N GLY A 189 15.96 22.19 19.46
CA GLY A 189 14.78 21.44 19.87
C GLY A 189 14.97 19.94 19.75
N ASN A 190 14.30 19.19 20.62
CA ASN A 190 14.12 17.75 20.47
C ASN A 190 12.70 17.48 19.97
N TYR A 191 12.55 16.68 18.92
CA TYR A 191 11.27 16.40 18.28
C TYR A 191 10.99 14.91 18.30
N GLU A 192 9.78 14.51 18.70
CA GLU A 192 9.38 13.10 18.74
C GLU A 192 8.74 12.64 17.43
N SER A 193 8.36 13.58 16.56
CA SER A 193 7.77 13.29 15.25
C SER A 193 8.09 14.34 14.20
N LEU A 194 8.03 13.95 12.93
CA LEU A 194 8.12 14.88 11.81
C LEU A 194 7.00 15.94 11.88
N THR A 195 5.80 15.55 12.28
CA THR A 195 4.65 16.46 12.41
C THR A 195 4.96 17.62 13.35
N GLU A 196 5.52 17.31 14.53
CA GLU A 196 5.91 18.31 15.52
C GLU A 196 6.97 19.27 14.96
N LEU A 197 8.00 18.74 14.30
CA LEU A 197 9.03 19.56 13.65
C LEU A 197 8.42 20.49 12.59
N VAL A 198 7.50 19.99 11.76
CA VAL A 198 6.85 20.79 10.71
C VAL A 198 6.00 21.91 11.31
N GLU A 199 5.22 21.63 12.36
CA GLU A 199 4.41 22.65 13.04
C GLU A 199 5.29 23.77 13.60
N LYS A 200 6.37 23.42 14.30
CA LYS A 200 7.35 24.39 14.80
C LYS A 200 8.08 25.14 13.70
N SER A 201 8.36 24.49 12.58
CA SER A 201 8.95 25.12 11.41
C SER A 201 8.02 26.17 10.78
N CYS A 202 6.72 25.87 10.70
CA CYS A 202 5.71 26.80 10.21
C CYS A 202 5.58 28.02 11.13
N GLU A 203 5.41 27.78 12.44
CA GLU A 203 5.37 28.84 13.45
C GLU A 203 6.58 29.76 13.34
N CYS A 204 7.79 29.21 13.19
CA CYS A 204 9.03 29.98 13.08
C CYS A 204 9.14 30.76 11.76
N GLY A 205 8.62 30.22 10.65
CA GLY A 205 8.68 30.82 9.32
C GLY A 205 7.83 32.07 9.18
N ASP A 206 6.65 32.09 9.82
CA ASP A 206 5.74 33.25 9.79
C ASP A 206 6.37 34.49 10.44
N TRP A 207 7.24 34.31 11.44
CA TRP A 207 7.98 35.40 12.10
C TRP A 207 9.16 35.95 11.27
N ILE A 208 9.68 35.20 10.29
CA ILE A 208 10.83 35.62 9.47
C ILE A 208 10.34 36.38 8.22
N GLY A 209 9.11 36.13 7.79
CA GLY A 209 8.48 36.81 6.65
C GLY A 209 7.80 38.16 6.96
N SER A 210 7.78 38.57 8.24
CA SER A 210 7.28 39.87 8.71
C SER A 210 8.43 40.83 9.00
#